data_AF-M5C9M5-F1
#
_entry.id   AF-M5C9M5-F1
#
_cell.length_a   1.000
_cell.length_b   1.000
_cell.length_c   1.000
_cell.angle_alpha   90.00
_cell.angle_beta   90.00
_cell.angle_gamma   90.00
#
_symmetry.space_group_name_H-M   'P 1'
#
loop_
_entity.id
_entity.type
_entity.pdbx_description
1 polymer ?
#
loop_
_entity_poly.entity_id
_entity_poly.type
_entity_poly.pdbx_seq_one_letter_code
_entity_poly.pdbx_strand_id
1 'polypeptide(L)'
;MALYGWQPTLTPSNVKTNVPEANDLANTIQKQWEEVASALRQSKSQLVEGQNQEIPISFEIRDKAWLNAKNVNLKTKSDKLTERRLGPFKVIEKISDRAYRLKLPDTMKIHDVFYVGLLSKVKRNELQAWENRPPPITVDGEEEYEVEGIMDSRENKGKWEYLVKWKGYGPEESTWEPKANLKNAAKHLKKYEKTLRQKSLDAAKGL
;
A
#
# COMPACT_ATOMS: atom_id res chain seq x y z
N MET A 1 36.96 -25.67 8.02
CA MET A 1 35.97 -24.59 8.21
C MET A 1 35.30 -24.37 6.86
N ALA A 2 34.01 -24.69 6.71
CA ALA A 2 33.29 -24.55 5.44
C ALA A 2 32.62 -23.17 5.38
N LEU A 3 32.78 -22.45 4.27
CA LEU A 3 32.25 -21.10 4.08
C LEU A 3 31.07 -21.14 3.08
N TYR A 4 29.97 -20.48 3.43
CA TYR A 4 28.79 -20.40 2.57
C TYR A 4 29.12 -19.69 1.24
N GLY A 5 28.82 -20.32 0.11
CA GLY A 5 29.03 -19.75 -1.23
C GLY A 5 30.39 -20.03 -1.87
N TRP A 6 31.26 -20.82 -1.23
CA TRP A 6 32.55 -21.22 -1.82
C TRP A 6 32.62 -22.74 -1.99
N GLN A 7 32.91 -23.21 -3.22
CA GLN A 7 33.11 -24.62 -3.52
C GLN A 7 34.62 -24.91 -3.56
N PRO A 8 35.16 -25.70 -2.62
CA PRO A 8 36.56 -26.09 -2.66
C PRO A 8 36.86 -26.92 -3.91
N THR A 9 37.99 -26.64 -4.57
CA THR A 9 38.40 -27.29 -5.83
C THR A 9 39.16 -28.60 -5.63
N LEU A 10 39.37 -29.05 -4.39
CA LEU A 10 40.05 -30.30 -4.08
C LEU A 10 39.09 -31.47 -4.23
N THR A 11 38.94 -31.99 -5.45
CA THR A 11 38.22 -33.24 -5.70
C THR A 11 39.16 -34.41 -5.41
N PRO A 12 38.93 -35.21 -4.35
CA PRO A 12 39.73 -36.42 -4.13
C PRO A 12 39.54 -37.37 -5.33
N SER A 13 40.64 -37.91 -5.85
CA SER A 13 40.58 -38.86 -6.97
C SER A 13 39.92 -40.17 -6.51
N ASN A 14 38.92 -40.64 -7.26
CA ASN A 14 38.24 -41.91 -6.96
C ASN A 14 39.05 -43.16 -7.41
N VAL A 15 40.31 -42.98 -7.80
CA VAL A 15 41.19 -44.05 -8.28
C VAL A 15 41.99 -44.61 -7.11
N LYS A 16 41.81 -45.91 -6.82
CA LYS A 16 42.60 -46.60 -5.79
C LYS A 16 44.06 -46.66 -6.24
N THR A 17 44.95 -46.21 -5.37
CA THR A 17 46.40 -46.29 -5.61
C THR A 17 47.00 -47.46 -4.83
N ASN A 18 48.22 -47.86 -5.17
CA ASN A 18 48.93 -48.95 -4.49
C ASN A 18 49.48 -48.54 -3.10
N VAL A 19 49.24 -47.29 -2.69
CA VAL A 19 49.67 -46.74 -1.40
C VAL A 19 48.47 -46.68 -0.46
N PRO A 20 48.43 -47.50 0.61
CA PRO A 20 47.28 -47.57 1.53
C PRO A 20 46.94 -46.21 2.17
N GLU A 21 47.94 -45.46 2.62
CA GLU A 21 47.77 -44.17 3.30
C GLU A 21 47.07 -43.13 2.40
N ALA A 22 47.33 -43.15 1.09
CA ALA A 22 46.69 -42.26 0.14
C ALA A 22 45.20 -42.58 -0.05
N ASN A 23 44.84 -43.87 0.00
CA ASN A 23 43.44 -44.30 -0.06
C ASN A 23 42.70 -43.94 1.24
N ASP A 24 43.34 -44.08 2.39
CA ASP A 24 42.77 -43.68 3.69
C ASP A 24 42.53 -42.16 3.77
N LEU A 25 43.48 -41.36 3.25
CA LEU A 25 43.31 -39.92 3.12
C LEU A 25 42.14 -39.57 2.18
N ALA A 26 42.02 -40.23 1.02
CA ALA A 26 40.91 -40.00 0.10
C ALA A 26 39.55 -40.32 0.73
N ASN A 27 39.46 -41.44 1.45
CA ASN A 27 38.26 -41.86 2.17
C ASN A 27 37.87 -40.89 3.29
N THR A 28 38.85 -40.39 4.05
CA THR A 28 38.60 -39.43 5.12
C THR A 28 38.12 -38.08 4.56
N ILE A 29 38.71 -37.59 3.47
CA ILE A 29 38.24 -36.39 2.77
C ILE A 29 36.80 -36.59 2.28
N GLN A 30 36.48 -37.72 1.66
CA GLN A 30 35.12 -37.98 1.16
C GLN A 30 34.08 -37.99 2.28
N LYS A 31 34.40 -38.63 3.42
CA LYS A 31 33.53 -38.63 4.60
C LYS A 31 33.30 -37.21 5.15
N GLN A 32 34.35 -36.39 5.22
CA GLN A 32 34.23 -34.99 5.65
C GLN A 32 33.35 -34.17 4.70
N TRP A 33 33.43 -34.42 3.39
CA TRP A 33 32.58 -33.76 2.40
C TRP A 33 31.10 -34.10 2.57
N GLU A 34 30.77 -35.36 2.81
CA GLU A 34 29.40 -35.78 3.07
C GLU A 34 28.82 -35.13 4.33
N GLU A 35 29.62 -35.08 5.39
CA GLU A 35 29.25 -34.42 6.65
C GLU A 35 28.99 -32.93 6.42
N VAL A 36 29.92 -32.21 5.78
CA VAL A 36 29.79 -30.79 5.46
C VAL A 36 28.60 -30.51 4.54
N ALA A 37 28.38 -31.35 3.52
CA ALA A 37 27.26 -31.20 2.60
C ALA A 37 25.91 -31.41 3.30
N SER A 38 25.83 -32.40 4.21
CA SER A 38 24.62 -32.64 5.00
C SER A 38 24.32 -31.49 5.95
N ALA A 39 25.34 -30.94 6.62
CA ALA A 39 25.22 -29.79 7.50
C ALA A 39 24.79 -28.52 6.74
N LEU A 40 25.36 -28.27 5.55
CA LEU A 40 24.96 -27.16 4.68
C LEU A 40 23.50 -27.29 4.22
N ARG A 41 23.06 -28.50 3.85
CA ARG A 41 21.66 -28.76 3.47
C ARG A 41 20.72 -28.51 4.64
N GLN A 42 21.02 -29.04 5.82
CA GLN A 42 20.23 -28.83 7.03
C GLN A 42 20.14 -27.35 7.40
N SER A 43 21.26 -26.63 7.39
CA SER A 43 21.30 -25.18 7.65
C SER A 43 20.45 -24.40 6.64
N LYS A 44 20.54 -24.74 5.34
CA LYS A 44 19.72 -24.12 4.29
C LYS A 44 18.23 -24.38 4.52
N SER A 45 17.84 -25.60 4.88
CA SER A 45 16.44 -25.94 5.19
C SER A 45 15.93 -25.13 6.38
N GLN A 46 16.69 -25.06 7.48
CA GLN A 46 16.33 -24.27 8.67
C GLN A 46 16.16 -22.77 8.36
N LEU A 47 17.02 -22.22 7.50
CA LEU A 47 16.91 -20.82 7.06
C LEU A 47 15.68 -20.55 6.21
N VAL A 48 15.14 -21.56 5.50
CA VAL A 48 13.94 -21.44 4.66
C VAL A 48 12.67 -21.72 5.46
N GLU A 49 12.69 -22.71 6.35
CA GLU A 49 11.55 -23.09 7.21
C GLU A 49 11.10 -21.97 8.16
N GLY A 50 12.05 -21.16 8.67
CA GLY A 50 11.76 -20.03 9.55
C GLY A 50 11.38 -18.72 8.84
N GLN A 51 11.48 -18.65 7.52
CA GLN A 51 11.00 -17.49 6.78
C GLN A 51 9.49 -17.58 6.67
N ASN A 52 8.80 -16.72 7.43
CA ASN A 52 7.40 -16.41 7.12
C ASN A 52 7.33 -16.12 5.62
N GLN A 53 6.59 -16.94 4.87
CA GLN A 53 6.17 -16.53 3.53
C GLN A 53 5.26 -15.34 3.74
N GLU A 54 5.84 -14.13 3.74
CA GLU A 54 5.08 -12.89 3.81
C GLU A 54 4.01 -13.00 2.73
N ILE A 55 2.73 -13.03 3.16
CA ILE A 55 1.59 -13.08 2.26
C ILE A 55 1.83 -11.95 1.25
N PRO A 56 1.94 -12.25 -0.06
CA PRO A 56 2.22 -11.23 -1.03
C PRO A 56 1.12 -10.18 -0.93
N ILE A 57 1.50 -8.95 -0.58
CA ILE A 57 0.56 -7.84 -0.46
C ILE A 57 -0.17 -7.71 -1.82
N SER A 58 -1.44 -8.08 -1.86
CA SER A 58 -2.24 -7.95 -3.08
C SER A 58 -2.76 -6.52 -3.24
N PHE A 59 -2.78 -6.02 -4.47
CA PHE A 59 -3.33 -4.72 -4.82
C PHE A 59 -4.46 -4.91 -5.83
N GLU A 60 -5.50 -4.09 -5.73
CA GLU A 60 -6.55 -4.00 -6.73
C GLU A 60 -6.20 -2.94 -7.78
N ILE A 61 -6.82 -3.07 -8.97
CA ILE A 61 -6.68 -2.08 -10.03
C ILE A 61 -7.27 -0.75 -9.52
N ARG A 62 -6.52 0.34 -9.69
CA ARG A 62 -6.76 1.70 -9.16
C ARG A 62 -6.37 1.96 -7.71
N ASP A 63 -5.88 0.96 -6.98
CA ASP A 63 -5.29 1.21 -5.65
C ASP A 63 -4.12 2.17 -5.74
N LYS A 64 -3.87 2.90 -4.66
CA LYS A 64 -2.67 3.72 -4.50
C LYS A 64 -1.61 2.91 -3.73
N ALA A 65 -0.40 2.87 -4.27
CA ALA A 65 0.74 2.19 -3.68
C ALA A 65 1.95 3.12 -3.59
N TRP A 66 2.64 3.08 -2.46
CA TRP A 66 3.95 3.71 -2.30
C TRP A 66 5.03 2.84 -2.93
N LEU A 67 5.87 3.44 -3.77
CA LEU A 67 7.02 2.76 -4.37
C LEU A 67 8.28 2.99 -3.53
N ASN A 68 8.97 1.93 -3.16
CA ASN A 68 10.25 2.02 -2.45
C ASN A 68 11.37 2.44 -3.42
N ALA A 69 12.07 3.52 -3.08
CA ALA A 69 13.14 4.10 -3.91
C ALA A 69 14.47 3.33 -3.86
N LYS A 70 14.62 2.31 -2.99
CA LYS A 70 15.90 1.60 -2.76
C LYS A 70 16.65 1.18 -4.03
N ASN A 71 15.92 0.80 -5.08
CA ASN A 71 16.48 0.33 -6.35
C ASN A 71 16.11 1.24 -7.54
N VAL A 72 15.67 2.46 -7.27
CA VAL A 72 15.24 3.41 -8.30
C VAL A 72 16.34 4.44 -8.49
N ASN A 73 16.93 4.47 -9.68
CA ASN A 73 17.91 5.50 -10.03
C ASN A 73 17.18 6.83 -10.28
N LEU A 74 16.94 7.57 -9.20
CA LEU A 74 16.49 8.94 -9.26
C LEU A 74 17.70 9.82 -9.56
N LYS A 75 17.63 10.66 -10.60
CA LYS A 75 18.66 11.68 -10.90
C LYS A 75 18.63 12.84 -9.90
N THR A 76 18.60 12.53 -8.61
CA THR A 76 18.58 13.50 -7.51
C THR A 76 20.01 13.79 -7.07
N LYS A 77 20.23 14.96 -6.46
CA LYS A 77 21.58 15.42 -6.06
C LYS A 77 22.24 14.56 -4.96
N SER A 78 21.49 13.76 -4.19
CA SER A 78 22.05 12.78 -3.23
C SER A 78 21.07 11.69 -2.80
N ASP A 79 21.56 10.45 -2.64
CA ASP A 79 20.76 9.30 -2.17
C ASP A 79 20.28 9.42 -0.71
N LYS A 80 20.97 10.25 0.10
CA LYS A 80 20.57 10.49 1.50
C LYS A 80 19.39 11.45 1.62
N LEU A 81 19.20 12.33 0.64
CA LEU A 81 18.09 13.30 0.61
C LEU A 81 16.94 12.81 -0.27
N THR A 82 17.08 11.69 -0.97
CA THR A 82 15.96 11.07 -1.68
C THR A 82 14.99 10.43 -0.70
N GLU A 83 13.72 10.81 -0.83
CA GLU A 83 12.59 10.18 -0.15
C GLU A 83 12.64 8.66 -0.34
N ARG A 84 12.66 7.90 0.75
CA ARG A 84 12.71 6.43 0.69
C ARG A 84 11.47 5.81 0.05
N ARG A 85 10.34 6.52 0.06
CA ARG A 85 9.06 6.10 -0.50
C ARG A 85 8.55 7.17 -1.45
N LEU A 86 8.50 6.84 -2.73
CA LEU A 86 8.04 7.73 -3.78
C LEU A 86 6.56 7.51 -3.98
N GLY A 87 5.81 8.62 -3.95
CA GLY A 87 4.44 8.80 -4.42
C GLY A 87 3.42 7.72 -4.03
N PRO A 88 2.17 8.09 -3.71
CA PRO A 88 1.09 7.14 -3.87
C PRO A 88 0.76 7.03 -5.38
N PHE A 89 1.39 6.11 -6.09
CA PHE A 89 1.12 5.86 -7.51
C PHE A 89 -0.09 4.94 -7.69
N LYS A 90 -0.85 5.18 -8.76
CA LYS A 90 -2.03 4.36 -9.07
C LYS A 90 -1.60 3.04 -9.70
N VAL A 91 -2.10 1.91 -9.21
CA VAL A 91 -1.97 0.61 -9.86
C VAL A 91 -2.87 0.59 -11.10
N ILE A 92 -2.27 0.43 -12.27
CA ILE A 92 -3.01 0.33 -13.54
C ILE A 92 -3.44 -1.11 -13.79
N GLU A 93 -2.55 -2.06 -13.52
CA GLU A 93 -2.71 -3.44 -13.96
C GLU A 93 -1.91 -4.39 -13.07
N LYS A 94 -2.45 -5.59 -12.84
CA LYS A 94 -1.75 -6.71 -12.22
C LYS A 94 -1.15 -7.59 -13.33
N ILE A 95 0.17 -7.54 -13.51
CA ILE A 95 0.87 -8.32 -14.53
C ILE A 95 1.04 -9.77 -14.07
N SER A 96 1.36 -9.96 -12.78
CA SER A 96 1.48 -11.29 -12.16
C SER A 96 1.16 -11.21 -10.67
N ASP A 97 1.15 -12.34 -9.97
CA ASP A 97 0.94 -12.38 -8.50
C ASP A 97 1.96 -11.55 -7.72
N ARG A 98 3.13 -11.32 -8.31
CA ARG A 98 4.24 -10.59 -7.70
C ARG A 98 4.61 -9.31 -8.43
N ALA A 99 3.96 -8.95 -9.54
CA ALA A 99 4.32 -7.77 -10.33
C ALA A 99 3.10 -6.94 -10.73
N TYR A 100 3.18 -5.63 -10.50
CA TYR A 100 2.12 -4.67 -10.78
C TYR A 100 2.66 -3.50 -11.62
N ARG A 101 1.84 -2.99 -12.52
CA ARG A 101 2.11 -1.80 -13.33
C ARG A 101 1.56 -0.56 -12.64
N LEU A 102 2.39 0.47 -12.48
CA LEU A 102 2.04 1.74 -11.84
C LEU A 102 1.94 2.88 -12.84
N LYS A 103 1.04 3.84 -12.60
CA LYS A 103 0.99 5.10 -13.34
C LYS A 103 2.07 6.05 -12.82
N LEU A 104 3.24 6.01 -13.46
CA LEU A 104 4.33 6.94 -13.17
C LEU A 104 4.17 8.27 -13.93
N PRO A 105 4.71 9.37 -13.41
CA PRO A 105 4.83 10.63 -14.15
C PRO A 105 5.85 10.51 -15.30
N ASP A 106 5.61 11.21 -16.40
CA ASP A 106 6.49 11.19 -17.59
C ASP A 106 7.91 11.73 -17.34
N THR A 107 8.09 12.47 -16.23
CA THR A 107 9.40 12.94 -15.78
C THR A 107 10.29 11.78 -15.31
N MET A 108 9.69 10.65 -14.92
CA MET A 108 10.37 9.51 -14.36
C MET A 108 10.64 8.46 -15.44
N LYS A 109 11.86 8.48 -15.99
CA LYS A 109 12.29 7.54 -17.04
C LYS A 109 12.71 6.17 -16.48
N ILE A 110 11.82 5.53 -15.73
CA ILE A 110 12.01 4.17 -15.20
C ILE A 110 10.88 3.27 -15.71
N HIS A 111 11.11 1.96 -15.69
CA HIS A 111 10.07 1.00 -16.02
C HIS A 111 8.92 1.10 -15.02
N ASP A 112 7.69 0.98 -15.53
CA ASP A 112 6.45 1.16 -14.78
C ASP A 112 5.96 -0.13 -14.10
N VAL A 113 6.64 -1.27 -14.32
CA VAL A 113 6.33 -2.57 -13.72
C VAL A 113 7.25 -2.85 -12.54
N PHE A 114 6.66 -3.09 -11.36
CA PHE A 114 7.38 -3.29 -10.11
C PHE A 114 7.01 -4.57 -9.39
N TYR A 115 8.01 -5.15 -8.72
CA TYR A 115 7.83 -6.26 -7.81
C TYR A 115 7.06 -5.83 -6.54
N VAL A 116 6.12 -6.68 -6.09
CA VAL A 116 5.22 -6.42 -4.95
C VAL A 116 5.97 -6.06 -3.65
N GLY A 117 7.17 -6.59 -3.41
CA GLY A 117 7.96 -6.25 -2.22
C GLY A 117 8.55 -4.84 -2.24
N LEU A 118 8.54 -4.16 -3.40
CA LEU A 118 8.86 -2.74 -3.51
C LEU A 118 7.63 -1.85 -3.35
N LEU A 119 6.44 -2.44 -3.26
CA LEU A 119 5.19 -1.72 -3.12
C LEU A 119 4.71 -1.79 -1.67
N SER A 120 4.18 -0.68 -1.18
CA SER A 120 3.54 -0.62 0.14
C SER A 120 2.15 -0.02 0.01
N LYS A 121 1.16 -0.65 0.65
CA LYS A 121 -0.20 -0.10 0.70
C LYS A 121 -0.19 1.27 1.35
N VAL A 122 -0.92 2.21 0.75
CA VAL A 122 -1.18 3.50 1.37
C VAL A 122 -2.08 3.26 2.57
N LYS A 123 -1.49 3.28 3.76
CA LYS A 123 -2.26 3.28 5.01
C LYS A 123 -2.95 4.64 5.10
N ARG A 124 -4.27 4.68 4.90
CA ARG A 124 -5.05 5.79 5.43
C ARG A 124 -4.93 5.70 6.94
N ASN A 125 -4.32 6.70 7.55
CA ASN A 125 -4.28 6.75 9.00
C ASN A 125 -5.69 7.08 9.50
N GLU A 126 -6.45 6.06 9.90
CA GLU A 126 -7.81 6.24 10.45
C GLU A 126 -7.78 7.13 11.71
N LEU A 127 -6.66 7.14 12.44
CA LEU A 127 -6.47 7.94 13.65
C LEU A 127 -6.10 9.41 13.35
N GLN A 128 -5.60 9.70 12.15
CA GLN A 128 -5.33 11.08 11.68
C GLN A 128 -6.27 11.41 10.52
N ALA A 129 -7.58 11.39 10.81
CA ALA A 129 -8.61 11.79 9.85
C ALA A 129 -8.34 13.17 9.22
N TRP A 130 -7.64 14.07 9.94
CA TRP A 130 -7.27 15.40 9.44
C TRP A 130 -6.30 15.38 8.24
N GLU A 131 -5.40 14.40 8.12
CA GLU A 131 -4.53 14.24 6.94
C GLU A 131 -5.29 13.70 5.72
N ASN A 132 -6.45 13.08 5.94
CA ASN A 132 -7.30 12.50 4.90
C ASN A 132 -8.38 13.46 4.39
N ARG A 133 -8.40 14.71 4.86
CA ARG A 133 -9.36 15.73 4.45
C ARG A 133 -9.19 16.04 2.96
N PRO A 134 -10.27 16.06 2.16
CA PRO A 134 -10.18 16.55 0.79
C PRO A 134 -9.76 18.02 0.81
N PRO A 135 -8.81 18.45 -0.06
CA PRO A 135 -8.47 19.86 -0.15
C PRO A 135 -9.70 20.67 -0.60
N PRO A 136 -9.84 21.94 -0.16
CA PRO A 136 -10.88 22.82 -0.66
C PRO A 136 -10.73 23.00 -2.17
N ILE A 137 -11.86 23.08 -2.86
CA ILE A 137 -11.95 23.30 -4.31
C ILE A 137 -12.17 24.79 -4.51
N THR A 138 -11.30 25.47 -5.23
CA THR A 138 -11.53 26.88 -5.58
C THR A 138 -12.53 26.97 -6.74
N VAL A 139 -13.71 27.53 -6.49
CA VAL A 139 -14.73 27.81 -7.50
C VAL A 139 -15.03 29.31 -7.44
N ASP A 140 -14.91 30.00 -8.58
CA ASP A 140 -15.15 31.45 -8.68
C ASP A 140 -14.34 32.33 -7.70
N GLY A 141 -13.19 31.83 -7.23
CA GLY A 141 -12.32 32.53 -6.27
C GLY A 141 -12.66 32.30 -4.81
N GLU A 142 -13.70 31.52 -4.51
CA GLU A 142 -14.08 31.09 -3.16
C GLU A 142 -13.73 29.62 -2.92
N GLU A 143 -13.43 29.26 -1.67
CA GLU A 143 -13.15 27.88 -1.29
C GLU A 143 -14.44 27.10 -1.02
N GLU A 144 -14.67 26.04 -1.77
CA GLU A 144 -15.77 25.10 -1.58
C GLU A 144 -15.30 23.76 -1.00
N TYR A 145 -16.09 23.20 -0.09
CA TYR A 145 -15.83 21.90 0.55
C TYR A 145 -16.80 20.83 0.06
N GLU A 146 -16.34 19.59 -0.07
CA GLU A 146 -17.19 18.48 -0.52
C GLU A 146 -18.21 18.09 0.58
N VAL A 147 -19.50 18.11 0.23
CA VAL A 147 -20.59 17.74 1.14
C VAL A 147 -20.78 16.22 1.16
N GLU A 148 -20.82 15.64 2.36
CA GLU A 148 -21.17 14.22 2.57
C GLU A 148 -22.70 14.05 2.65
N GLY A 149 -23.37 14.94 3.38
CA GLY A 149 -24.82 14.89 3.56
C GLY A 149 -25.40 16.11 4.27
N ILE A 150 -26.72 16.21 4.26
CA ILE A 150 -27.47 17.17 5.07
C ILE A 150 -28.09 16.39 6.22
N MET A 151 -27.76 16.81 7.45
CA MET A 151 -28.15 16.12 8.67
C MET A 151 -29.47 16.67 9.21
N ASP A 152 -29.65 17.99 9.12
CA ASP A 152 -30.80 18.67 9.69
C ASP A 152 -31.14 19.97 8.94
N SER A 153 -32.32 20.53 9.20
CA SER A 153 -32.77 21.81 8.67
C SER A 153 -33.48 22.61 9.76
N ARG A 154 -33.20 23.92 9.83
CA ARG A 154 -33.85 24.83 10.77
C ARG A 154 -34.21 26.15 10.11
N GLU A 155 -35.19 26.83 10.68
CA GLU A 155 -35.48 28.22 10.35
C GLU A 155 -34.82 29.15 11.37
N ASN A 156 -34.03 30.10 10.88
CA ASN A 156 -33.34 31.09 11.69
C ASN A 156 -33.62 32.49 11.12
N LYS A 157 -34.26 33.36 11.89
CA LYS A 157 -34.63 34.74 11.48
C LYS A 157 -35.33 34.81 10.11
N GLY A 158 -36.25 33.87 9.85
CA GLY A 158 -37.02 33.79 8.59
C GLY A 158 -36.24 33.25 7.39
N LYS A 159 -35.05 32.67 7.61
CA LYS A 159 -34.24 32.03 6.57
C LYS A 159 -33.98 30.57 6.92
N TRP A 160 -34.05 29.70 5.91
CA TRP A 160 -33.73 28.28 6.06
C TRP A 160 -32.22 28.04 6.02
N GLU A 161 -31.73 27.39 7.07
CA GLU A 161 -30.37 26.89 7.21
C GLU A 161 -30.39 25.37 7.27
N TYR A 162 -29.33 24.74 6.76
CA TYR A 162 -29.17 23.29 6.73
C TYR A 162 -27.87 22.92 7.41
N LEU A 163 -27.90 21.90 8.27
CA LEU A 163 -26.72 21.37 8.93
C LEU A 163 -25.98 20.46 7.95
N VAL A 164 -24.82 20.92 7.48
CA VAL A 164 -24.02 20.24 6.47
C VAL A 164 -22.98 19.37 7.14
N LYS A 165 -22.99 18.08 6.80
CA LYS A 165 -21.91 17.15 7.11
C LYS A 165 -20.86 17.22 6.00
N TRP A 166 -19.67 17.69 6.34
CA TRP A 166 -18.54 17.80 5.41
C TRP A 166 -17.78 16.48 5.29
N LYS A 167 -17.37 16.13 4.07
CA LYS A 167 -16.73 14.85 3.79
C LYS A 167 -15.33 14.78 4.39
N GLY A 168 -15.10 13.81 5.26
CA GLY A 168 -13.81 13.64 5.95
C GLY A 168 -13.63 14.49 7.21
N TYR A 169 -14.69 15.20 7.63
CA TYR A 169 -14.74 15.97 8.86
C TYR A 169 -15.63 15.26 9.88
N GLY A 170 -15.42 15.47 11.18
CA GLY A 170 -16.25 14.88 12.24
C GLY A 170 -17.63 15.53 12.35
N PRO A 171 -18.63 14.90 13.01
CA PRO A 171 -19.96 15.49 13.17
C PRO A 171 -19.91 16.82 13.93
N GLU A 172 -18.93 16.99 14.83
CA GLU A 172 -18.64 18.21 15.58
C GLU A 172 -18.22 19.39 14.70
N GLU A 173 -17.70 19.13 13.51
CA GLU A 173 -17.27 20.15 12.53
C GLU A 173 -18.39 20.50 11.53
N SER A 174 -19.61 19.99 11.72
CA SER A 174 -20.76 20.30 10.85
C SER A 174 -21.21 21.75 11.06
N THR A 175 -21.46 22.48 9.97
CA THR A 175 -21.87 23.89 10.03
C THR A 175 -23.28 24.10 9.49
N TRP A 176 -23.94 25.15 9.97
CA TRP A 176 -25.25 25.59 9.48
C TRP A 176 -25.07 26.51 8.28
N GLU A 177 -25.38 26.01 7.09
CA GLU A 177 -25.23 26.76 5.85
C GLU A 177 -26.59 27.24 5.32
N PRO A 178 -26.70 28.48 4.85
CA PRO A 178 -27.91 28.96 4.20
C PRO A 178 -28.13 28.23 2.87
N LYS A 179 -29.40 28.12 2.45
CA LYS A 179 -29.76 27.51 1.15
C LYS A 179 -28.98 28.07 -0.05
N ALA A 180 -28.59 29.35 0.02
CA ALA A 180 -27.83 30.03 -1.02
C ALA A 180 -26.42 29.46 -1.23
N ASN A 181 -25.80 28.88 -0.19
CA ASN A 181 -24.45 28.29 -0.26
C ASN A 181 -24.49 26.86 -0.83
N LEU A 182 -25.66 26.24 -0.89
CA LEU A 182 -25.83 24.83 -1.26
C LEU A 182 -26.15 24.61 -2.75
N LYS A 183 -25.82 25.58 -3.61
CA LYS A 183 -26.05 25.49 -5.06
C LYS A 183 -25.40 24.23 -5.66
N ASN A 184 -24.16 23.95 -5.27
CA ASN A 184 -23.40 22.79 -5.74
C ASN A 184 -23.73 21.48 -5.00
N ALA A 185 -24.52 21.56 -3.92
CA ALA A 185 -24.98 20.42 -3.12
C ALA A 185 -26.44 20.03 -3.38
N ALA A 186 -27.06 20.48 -4.49
CA ALA A 186 -28.47 20.27 -4.80
C ALA A 186 -28.92 18.79 -4.77
N LYS A 187 -28.02 17.84 -5.10
CA LYS A 187 -28.30 16.39 -5.00
C LYS A 187 -28.55 15.96 -3.56
N HIS A 188 -27.75 16.45 -2.60
CA HIS A 188 -27.91 16.14 -1.18
C HIS A 188 -29.17 16.77 -0.62
N LEU A 189 -29.50 17.98 -1.06
CA LEU A 189 -30.73 18.70 -0.69
C LEU A 189 -31.99 17.94 -1.11
N LYS A 190 -32.08 17.54 -2.38
CA LYS A 190 -33.21 16.74 -2.89
C LYS A 190 -33.35 15.41 -2.17
N LYS A 191 -32.23 14.75 -1.86
CA LYS A 191 -32.23 13.49 -1.11
C LYS A 191 -32.80 13.69 0.30
N TYR A 192 -32.36 14.73 0.99
CA TYR A 192 -32.83 15.07 2.34
C TYR A 192 -34.33 15.43 2.35
N GLU A 193 -34.78 16.30 1.43
CA GLU A 193 -36.20 16.67 1.29
C GLU A 193 -37.08 15.45 1.01
N LYS A 194 -36.62 14.52 0.16
CA LYS A 194 -37.33 13.25 -0.09
C LYS A 194 -37.45 12.41 1.17
N THR A 195 -36.38 12.32 1.97
CA THR A 195 -36.43 11.57 3.24
C THR A 195 -37.35 12.23 4.26
N LEU A 196 -37.40 13.56 4.35
CA LEU A 196 -38.35 14.27 5.21
C LEU A 196 -39.80 14.02 4.78
N ARG A 197 -40.08 14.10 3.48
CA ARG A 197 -41.42 13.83 2.95
C ARG A 197 -41.86 12.39 3.21
N GLN A 198 -40.94 11.43 3.10
CA GLN A 198 -41.27 10.03 3.40
C GLN A 198 -41.57 9.86 4.90
N LYS A 199 -40.72 10.41 5.77
CA LYS A 199 -40.93 10.37 7.23
C LYS A 199 -42.27 11.01 7.64
N SER A 200 -42.67 12.11 7.02
CA SER A 200 -43.96 12.75 7.32
C SER A 200 -45.16 11.93 6.82
N LEU A 201 -45.05 11.28 5.66
CA LEU A 201 -46.08 10.36 5.15
C LEU A 201 -46.21 9.12 6.03
N ASP A 202 -45.10 8.57 6.52
CA ASP A 202 -45.10 7.40 7.38
C ASP A 202 -45.69 7.73 8.76
N ALA A 203 -45.36 8.91 9.31
CA ALA A 203 -45.95 9.40 10.56
C ALA A 203 -47.46 9.63 10.44
N ALA A 204 -47.94 10.11 9.29
CA ALA A 204 -49.37 10.32 9.04
C ALA A 204 -50.17 9.02 8.83
N LYS A 205 -49.51 7.90 8.51
CA LYS A 205 -50.14 6.58 8.37
C LYS A 205 -50.15 5.77 9.67
N GLY A 206 -49.33 6.15 10.64
CA GLY A 206 -49.23 5.49 11.95
C GLY A 206 -50.15 6.08 13.04
N LEU A 207 -50.89 7.14 12.70
CA LEU A 207 -51.96 7.74 13.51
C LEU A 207 -53.33 7.25 13.01
#